data_AF-A0A953IUY6-F1
#
_entry.id   AF-A0A953IUY6-F1
#
_cell.length_a   1.000
_cell.length_b   1.000
_cell.length_c   1.000
_cell.angle_alpha   90.00
_cell.angle_beta   90.00
_cell.angle_gamma   90.00
#
_symmetry.space_group_name_H-M   'P 1'
#
loop_
_entity.id
_entity.type
_entity.pdbx_description
1 polymer ?
#
loop_
_entity_poly.entity_id
_entity_poly.type
_entity_poly.pdbx_seq_one_letter_code
_entity_poly.pdbx_strand_id
1 'polypeptide(L)'
;MASQNKSPENAEHEHAVAALGAELRNSADPAALAGALARIKNQKKLPVLVKHQSFPMLGEALVQKISEWEPAARAAGLSTLGRLIETVRTIRTTREVIGRAVADTQFEIPEFHLLRDAKERYYLAITLSQAPAKLSPSYLAQAIVQEDAGEAAREVLIASLLDHVPDLATAFRHLAERAAALSIDTKDAAATRARRLVRIAAKLRPAIATRDLPAGEELGPNLARFAKALMNRELTGRPLRSGAAEAALGLLYELVRARFSVVSDPETFEVVDISRTQLGFQTWPSEINELVQRIASQVLEGISLLARQGVTDNRMRSLVNRLLGPEIGDAKLKAIAEAEPGLTPQIASWVATGRAPTRPKEDPLAAESVLLEFDAVIATMMREIIPLRMMAARLQDEIAPQMEVIDPASLTILRTIAFGVQKLDERLRLISSRRSLKMRGEVGDIVEYSPTEHEQTPETLGARLVRIRSPLVERSSMGLSPTVVLKAEVDPA
;
A
#
# COMPACT_ATOMS: atom_id res chain seq x y z
N MET A 1 -10.47 10.08 -65.06
CA MET A 1 -9.29 9.32 -65.53
C MET A 1 -8.08 10.26 -65.53
N ALA A 2 -7.37 10.35 -64.41
CA ALA A 2 -6.08 11.04 -64.34
C ALA A 2 -5.01 9.97 -64.13
N SER A 3 -4.40 9.53 -65.24
CA SER A 3 -3.27 8.61 -65.24
C SER A 3 -2.09 9.32 -64.60
N GLN A 4 -1.83 9.04 -63.32
CA GLN A 4 -0.61 9.48 -62.65
C GLN A 4 0.59 8.82 -63.33
N ASN A 5 1.32 9.62 -64.09
CA ASN A 5 2.59 9.26 -64.70
C ASN A 5 3.63 9.12 -63.56
N LYS A 6 3.78 7.92 -62.99
CA LYS A 6 4.85 7.63 -62.03
C LYS A 6 6.19 7.71 -62.77
N SER A 7 7.05 8.63 -62.35
CA SER A 7 8.41 8.81 -62.87
C SER A 7 9.18 7.47 -62.89
N PRO A 8 9.99 7.15 -63.91
CA PRO A 8 10.68 5.86 -64.04
C PRO A 8 11.54 5.45 -62.83
N GLU A 9 12.10 6.42 -62.10
CA GLU A 9 12.83 6.17 -60.84
C GLU A 9 11.95 5.57 -59.73
N ASN A 10 10.64 5.90 -59.69
CA ASN A 10 9.71 5.30 -58.72
C ASN A 10 9.37 3.85 -59.09
N ALA A 11 9.36 3.49 -60.38
CA ALA A 11 9.07 2.13 -60.82
C ALA A 11 10.24 1.17 -60.50
N GLU A 12 11.49 1.62 -60.68
CA GLU A 12 12.67 0.86 -60.30
C GLU A 12 12.76 0.67 -58.78
N HIS A 13 12.42 1.71 -58.00
CA HIS A 13 12.37 1.64 -56.55
C HIS A 13 11.29 0.66 -56.05
N GLU A 14 10.08 0.71 -56.62
CA GLU A 14 8.99 -0.21 -56.29
C GLU A 14 9.36 -1.67 -56.63
N HIS A 15 10.00 -1.91 -57.78
CA HIS A 15 10.46 -3.24 -58.19
C HIS A 15 11.56 -3.77 -57.26
N ALA A 16 12.52 -2.92 -56.86
CA ALA A 16 13.58 -3.29 -55.94
C ALA A 16 13.03 -3.67 -54.55
N VAL A 17 12.06 -2.92 -54.02
CA VAL A 17 11.44 -3.23 -52.72
C VAL A 17 10.58 -4.49 -52.81
N ALA A 18 9.84 -4.68 -53.92
CA ALA A 18 9.06 -5.89 -54.15
C ALA A 18 9.93 -7.15 -54.18
N ALA A 19 11.12 -7.09 -54.79
CA ALA A 19 12.08 -8.19 -54.82
C ALA A 19 12.59 -8.55 -53.41
N LEU A 20 12.92 -7.57 -52.57
CA LEU A 20 13.33 -7.81 -51.17
C LEU A 20 12.19 -8.44 -50.35
N GLY A 21 10.95 -7.98 -50.55
CA GLY A 21 9.78 -8.56 -49.90
C GLY A 21 9.47 -9.98 -50.37
N ALA A 22 9.70 -10.29 -51.66
CA ALA A 22 9.58 -11.64 -52.19
C ALA A 22 10.65 -12.58 -51.59
N GLU A 23 11.90 -12.11 -51.44
CA GLU A 23 12.97 -12.88 -50.81
C GLU A 23 12.60 -13.35 -49.39
N LEU A 24 12.03 -12.45 -48.58
CA LEU A 24 11.56 -12.80 -47.24
C LEU A 24 10.36 -13.77 -47.27
N ARG A 25 9.35 -13.52 -48.12
CA ARG A 25 8.17 -14.40 -48.23
C ARG A 25 8.49 -15.80 -48.70
N ASN A 26 9.48 -15.96 -49.58
CA ASN A 26 9.86 -17.24 -50.16
C ASN A 26 10.76 -18.08 -49.24
N SER A 27 11.14 -17.56 -48.07
CA SER A 27 12.00 -18.28 -47.12
C SER A 27 11.30 -19.51 -46.56
N ALA A 28 11.75 -20.72 -46.93
CA ALA A 28 11.09 -21.98 -46.60
C ALA A 28 11.18 -22.35 -45.11
N ASP A 29 12.22 -21.88 -44.43
CA ASP A 29 12.53 -22.21 -43.05
C ASP A 29 13.15 -20.99 -42.30
N PRO A 30 13.37 -21.09 -40.97
CA PRO A 30 13.96 -19.99 -40.20
C PRO A 30 15.38 -19.59 -40.65
N ALA A 31 16.19 -20.54 -41.13
CA ALA A 31 17.56 -20.26 -41.55
C ALA A 31 17.58 -19.47 -42.86
N ALA A 32 16.71 -19.82 -43.81
CA ALA A 32 16.49 -19.09 -45.05
C ALA A 32 15.99 -17.66 -44.75
N LEU A 33 15.05 -17.50 -43.82
CA LEU A 33 14.54 -16.19 -43.40
C LEU A 33 15.63 -15.34 -42.74
N ALA A 34 16.42 -15.95 -41.85
CA ALA A 34 17.53 -15.28 -41.20
C ALA A 34 18.63 -14.86 -42.20
N GLY A 35 18.90 -15.69 -43.20
CA GLY A 35 19.84 -15.42 -44.28
C GLY A 35 19.37 -14.29 -45.20
N ALA A 36 18.10 -14.30 -45.60
CA ALA A 36 17.50 -13.23 -46.39
C ALA A 36 17.56 -11.88 -45.65
N LEU A 37 17.15 -11.86 -44.38
CA LEU A 37 17.23 -10.65 -43.56
C LEU A 37 18.67 -10.13 -43.41
N ALA A 38 19.65 -11.03 -43.27
CA ALA A 38 21.06 -10.66 -43.20
C ALA A 38 21.57 -10.04 -44.51
N ARG A 39 21.20 -10.60 -45.67
CA ARG A 39 21.54 -10.02 -46.99
C ARG A 39 20.94 -8.63 -47.17
N ILE A 40 19.64 -8.46 -46.88
CA ILE A 40 18.94 -7.18 -46.98
C ILE A 40 19.59 -6.12 -46.06
N LYS A 41 19.95 -6.53 -44.83
CA LYS A 41 20.68 -5.69 -43.87
C LYS A 41 22.05 -5.29 -44.40
N ASN A 42 22.83 -6.22 -44.93
CA ASN A 42 24.18 -5.96 -45.46
C ASN A 42 24.15 -5.01 -46.67
N GLN A 43 23.07 -5.03 -47.44
CA GLN A 43 22.83 -4.08 -48.53
C GLN A 43 22.33 -2.70 -48.04
N LYS A 44 22.16 -2.48 -46.72
CA LYS A 44 21.59 -1.27 -46.10
C LYS A 44 20.17 -0.93 -46.59
N LYS A 45 19.43 -1.91 -47.11
CA LYS A 45 18.07 -1.72 -47.67
C LYS A 45 16.95 -1.95 -46.67
N LEU A 46 17.28 -2.36 -45.44
CA LEU A 46 16.26 -2.68 -44.43
C LEU A 46 15.36 -1.51 -44.05
N PRO A 47 15.87 -0.28 -43.80
CA PRO A 47 15.02 0.88 -43.51
C PRO A 47 14.11 1.24 -44.68
N VAL A 48 14.57 1.06 -45.92
CA VAL A 48 13.79 1.31 -47.14
C VAL A 48 12.62 0.33 -47.22
N LEU A 49 12.90 -0.96 -47.02
CA LEU A 49 11.88 -2.02 -47.03
C LEU A 49 10.79 -1.77 -45.99
N VAL A 50 11.16 -1.49 -44.73
CA VAL A 50 10.18 -1.37 -43.64
C VAL A 50 9.40 -0.07 -43.63
N LYS A 51 9.89 0.98 -44.29
CA LYS A 51 9.17 2.25 -44.50
C LYS A 51 8.23 2.21 -45.71
N HIS A 52 8.36 1.19 -46.55
CA HIS A 52 7.53 1.06 -47.74
C HIS A 52 6.08 0.73 -47.38
N GLN A 53 5.13 1.28 -48.14
CA GLN A 53 3.69 1.11 -47.93
C GLN A 53 3.20 -0.34 -47.95
N SER A 54 3.94 -1.25 -48.59
CA SER A 54 3.61 -2.68 -48.65
C SER A 54 4.12 -3.48 -47.45
N PHE A 55 4.90 -2.87 -46.56
CA PHE A 55 5.48 -3.58 -45.41
C PHE A 55 4.43 -4.17 -44.45
N PRO A 56 3.31 -3.49 -44.14
CA PRO A 56 2.25 -4.08 -43.31
C PRO A 56 1.79 -5.46 -43.79
N MET A 57 1.43 -5.56 -45.08
CA MET A 57 1.02 -6.83 -45.69
C MET A 57 2.15 -7.87 -45.69
N LEU A 58 3.40 -7.44 -45.86
CA LEU A 58 4.54 -8.34 -45.78
C LEU A 58 4.74 -8.87 -44.35
N GLY A 59 4.64 -8.01 -43.34
CA GLY A 59 4.77 -8.39 -41.94
C GLY A 59 3.70 -9.40 -41.52
N GLU A 60 2.45 -9.16 -41.88
CA GLU A 60 1.34 -10.08 -41.67
C GLU A 60 1.57 -11.44 -42.35
N ALA A 61 1.96 -11.43 -43.63
CA ALA A 61 2.26 -12.66 -44.37
C ALA A 61 3.42 -13.46 -43.76
N LEU A 62 4.46 -12.77 -43.24
CA LEU A 62 5.59 -13.43 -42.57
C LEU A 62 5.16 -14.08 -41.26
N VAL A 63 4.37 -13.39 -40.43
CA VAL A 63 3.89 -13.93 -39.16
C VAL A 63 2.94 -15.11 -39.40
N GLN A 64 2.03 -15.01 -40.37
CA GLN A 64 1.14 -16.11 -40.76
C GLN A 64 1.95 -17.33 -41.19
N LYS A 65 2.96 -17.15 -42.06
CA LYS A 65 3.83 -18.25 -42.47
C LYS A 65 4.59 -18.88 -41.29
N ILE A 66 5.13 -18.06 -40.39
CA ILE A 66 5.84 -18.54 -39.19
C ILE A 66 4.89 -19.31 -38.27
N SER A 67 3.60 -18.93 -38.20
CA SER A 67 2.61 -19.62 -37.36
C SER A 67 2.39 -21.08 -37.77
N GLU A 68 2.55 -21.39 -39.05
CA GLU A 68 2.38 -22.72 -39.64
C GLU A 68 3.61 -23.62 -39.43
N TRP A 69 4.72 -23.08 -38.94
CA TRP A 69 5.91 -23.86 -38.65
C TRP A 69 5.79 -24.66 -37.34
N GLU A 70 6.54 -25.76 -37.28
CA GLU A 70 6.76 -26.57 -36.08
C GLU A 70 7.27 -25.70 -34.90
N PRO A 71 6.98 -26.04 -33.63
CA PRO A 71 7.24 -25.16 -32.48
C PRO A 71 8.66 -24.59 -32.40
N ALA A 72 9.69 -25.42 -32.63
CA ALA A 72 11.09 -24.97 -32.60
C ALA A 72 11.43 -24.02 -33.77
N ALA A 73 10.91 -24.33 -34.97
CA ALA A 73 11.08 -23.48 -36.14
C ALA A 73 10.31 -22.16 -35.98
N ARG A 74 9.09 -22.21 -35.43
CA ARG A 74 8.29 -21.03 -35.08
C ARG A 74 9.04 -20.11 -34.12
N ALA A 75 9.63 -20.67 -33.06
CA ALA A 75 10.45 -19.90 -32.11
C ALA A 75 11.61 -19.17 -32.82
N ALA A 76 12.32 -19.85 -33.71
CA ALA A 76 13.43 -19.27 -34.48
C ALA A 76 12.95 -18.22 -35.51
N GLY A 77 11.78 -18.43 -36.12
CA GLY A 77 11.13 -17.46 -37.01
C GLY A 77 10.75 -16.18 -36.27
N LEU A 78 10.07 -16.30 -35.13
CA LEU A 78 9.71 -15.16 -34.28
C LEU A 78 10.94 -14.45 -33.73
N SER A 79 11.99 -15.18 -33.37
CA SER A 79 13.29 -14.59 -32.99
C SER A 79 13.90 -13.77 -34.14
N THR A 80 13.78 -14.25 -35.39
CA THR A 80 14.25 -13.50 -36.57
C THR A 80 13.47 -12.20 -36.77
N LEU A 81 12.15 -12.19 -36.53
CA LEU A 81 11.34 -10.97 -36.51
C LEU A 81 11.75 -10.01 -35.39
N GLY A 82 12.14 -10.53 -34.23
CA GLY A 82 12.61 -9.71 -33.11
C GLY A 82 13.94 -9.01 -33.43
N ARG A 83 14.81 -9.71 -34.15
CA ARG A 83 16.05 -9.13 -34.69
C ARG A 83 15.78 -8.03 -35.70
N LEU A 84 14.76 -8.20 -36.54
CA LEU A 84 14.28 -7.15 -37.46
C LEU A 84 13.80 -5.93 -36.66
N ILE A 85 12.92 -6.13 -35.68
CA ILE A 85 12.40 -5.08 -34.79
C ILE A 85 13.54 -4.30 -34.13
N GLU A 86 14.51 -5.00 -33.51
CA GLU A 86 15.63 -4.36 -32.84
C GLU A 86 16.51 -3.56 -33.81
N THR A 87 16.77 -4.12 -35.00
CA THR A 87 17.59 -3.45 -36.03
C THR A 87 16.95 -2.14 -36.51
N VAL A 88 15.62 -2.09 -36.56
CA VAL A 88 14.85 -0.91 -36.99
C VAL A 88 14.04 -0.29 -35.85
N ARG A 89 14.54 -0.35 -34.61
CA ARG A 89 13.81 0.05 -33.40
C ARG A 89 13.22 1.47 -33.42
N THR A 90 13.80 2.39 -34.20
CA THR A 90 13.30 3.76 -34.38
C THR A 90 12.03 3.84 -35.23
N ILE A 91 11.68 2.78 -35.96
CA ILE A 91 10.53 2.71 -36.86
C ILE A 91 9.38 2.04 -36.12
N ARG A 92 8.54 2.87 -35.50
CA ARG A 92 7.39 2.43 -34.67
C ARG A 92 6.42 1.53 -35.43
N THR A 93 6.11 1.85 -36.69
CA THR A 93 5.17 1.09 -37.52
C THR A 93 5.57 -0.38 -37.68
N THR A 94 6.87 -0.70 -37.76
CA THR A 94 7.32 -2.09 -37.88
C THR A 94 6.93 -2.93 -36.66
N ARG A 95 7.07 -2.35 -35.46
CA ARG A 95 6.69 -2.98 -34.20
C ARG A 95 5.19 -3.23 -34.12
N GLU A 96 4.40 -2.21 -34.47
CA GLU A 96 2.94 -2.29 -34.41
C GLU A 96 2.38 -3.31 -35.41
N VAL A 97 2.91 -3.36 -36.63
CA VAL A 97 2.52 -4.35 -37.65
C VAL A 97 2.81 -5.77 -37.17
N ILE A 98 4.04 -6.04 -36.73
CA ILE A 98 4.44 -7.38 -36.30
C ILE A 98 3.66 -7.78 -35.04
N GLY A 99 3.53 -6.86 -34.08
CA GLY A 99 2.78 -7.10 -32.84
C GLY A 99 1.31 -7.45 -33.09
N ARG A 100 0.64 -6.68 -33.95
CA ARG A 100 -0.75 -6.96 -34.36
C ARG A 100 -0.87 -8.32 -35.05
N ALA A 101 -0.01 -8.58 -36.03
CA ALA A 101 -0.04 -9.86 -36.74
C ALA A 101 0.18 -11.05 -35.79
N VAL A 102 1.09 -10.93 -34.81
CA VAL A 102 1.30 -11.98 -33.80
C VAL A 102 0.06 -12.13 -32.90
N ALA A 103 -0.57 -11.01 -32.50
CA ALA A 103 -1.79 -11.04 -31.70
C ALA A 103 -2.98 -11.68 -32.44
N ASP A 104 -3.07 -11.56 -33.77
CA ASP A 104 -4.19 -12.06 -34.56
C ASP A 104 -4.08 -13.56 -34.89
N THR A 105 -2.87 -14.12 -34.91
CA THR A 105 -2.66 -15.55 -35.17
C THR A 105 -3.10 -16.46 -34.02
N GLN A 106 -3.52 -17.71 -34.29
CA GLN A 106 -4.00 -18.66 -33.28
C GLN A 106 -2.94 -19.63 -32.73
N PHE A 107 -1.65 -19.43 -33.02
CA PHE A 107 -0.61 -20.36 -32.61
C PHE A 107 -0.35 -20.34 -31.09
N GLU A 108 0.12 -21.47 -30.57
CA GLU A 108 0.62 -21.57 -29.18
C GLU A 108 2.01 -20.94 -29.05
N ILE A 109 2.17 -20.07 -28.04
CA ILE A 109 3.41 -19.34 -27.80
C ILE A 109 4.56 -20.32 -27.53
N PRO A 110 5.65 -20.27 -28.31
CA PRO A 110 6.73 -21.23 -28.16
C PRO A 110 7.48 -21.06 -26.84
N GLU A 111 8.00 -22.16 -26.31
CA GLU A 111 8.86 -22.15 -25.12
C GLU A 111 10.26 -21.62 -25.45
N PHE A 112 10.81 -20.81 -24.54
CA PHE A 112 12.11 -20.16 -24.73
C PHE A 112 13.27 -21.17 -24.86
N HIS A 113 13.19 -22.32 -24.19
CA HIS A 113 14.26 -23.33 -24.22
C HIS A 113 14.43 -24.01 -25.59
N LEU A 114 13.47 -23.85 -26.50
CA LEU A 114 13.59 -24.34 -27.88
C LEU A 114 14.73 -23.64 -28.63
N LEU A 115 15.11 -22.43 -28.18
CA LEU A 115 16.24 -21.66 -28.68
C LEU A 115 17.44 -21.86 -27.76
N ARG A 116 18.55 -22.36 -28.30
CA ARG A 116 19.78 -22.62 -27.52
C ARG A 116 20.55 -21.34 -27.22
N ASP A 117 20.58 -20.41 -28.17
CA ASP A 117 21.33 -19.17 -28.06
C ASP A 117 20.59 -18.10 -27.24
N ALA A 118 21.30 -17.45 -26.32
CA ALA A 118 20.72 -16.44 -25.43
C ALA A 118 20.26 -15.18 -26.17
N LYS A 119 20.89 -14.84 -27.29
CA LYS A 119 20.54 -13.69 -28.12
C LYS A 119 19.28 -13.98 -28.94
N GLU A 120 19.13 -15.21 -29.43
CA GLU A 120 17.88 -15.65 -30.07
C GLU A 120 16.69 -15.58 -29.10
N ARG A 121 16.87 -16.02 -27.85
CA ARG A 121 15.87 -15.86 -26.78
C ARG A 121 15.55 -14.39 -26.50
N TYR A 122 16.56 -13.53 -26.47
CA TYR A 122 16.35 -12.07 -26.34
C TYR A 122 15.46 -11.51 -27.45
N TYR A 123 15.73 -11.87 -28.71
CA TYR A 123 14.89 -11.41 -29.81
C TYR A 123 13.49 -12.01 -29.79
N LEU A 124 13.33 -13.27 -29.36
CA LEU A 124 12.01 -13.84 -29.14
C LEU A 124 11.21 -13.01 -28.12
N ALA A 125 11.83 -12.63 -26.99
CA ALA A 125 11.20 -11.76 -26.00
C ALA A 125 10.79 -10.39 -26.58
N ILE A 126 11.61 -9.80 -27.46
CA ILE A 126 11.27 -8.56 -28.15
C ILE A 126 10.01 -8.74 -29.01
N THR A 127 9.94 -9.81 -29.81
CA THR A 127 8.77 -10.06 -30.67
C THR A 127 7.51 -10.24 -29.84
N LEU A 128 7.58 -11.08 -28.80
CA LEU A 128 6.43 -11.39 -27.95
C LEU A 128 5.94 -10.15 -27.18
N SER A 129 6.84 -9.27 -26.72
CA SER A 129 6.45 -8.03 -26.03
C SER A 129 5.66 -7.05 -26.93
N GLN A 130 5.66 -7.24 -28.25
CA GLN A 130 4.80 -6.46 -29.15
C GLN A 130 3.35 -6.96 -29.22
N ALA A 131 3.06 -8.14 -28.65
CA ALA A 131 1.73 -8.76 -28.66
C ALA A 131 1.26 -9.08 -27.23
N PRO A 132 1.09 -8.07 -26.37
CA PRO A 132 0.81 -8.27 -24.94
C PRO A 132 -0.45 -9.11 -24.68
N ALA A 133 -1.51 -8.93 -25.49
CA ALA A 133 -2.76 -9.67 -25.35
C ALA A 133 -2.62 -11.20 -25.48
N LYS A 134 -1.52 -11.70 -26.07
CA LYS A 134 -1.23 -13.14 -26.15
C LYS A 134 -0.55 -13.68 -24.89
N LEU A 135 0.14 -12.83 -24.15
CA LEU A 135 1.01 -13.26 -23.06
C LEU A 135 0.25 -13.32 -21.75
N SER A 136 0.20 -14.51 -21.14
CA SER A 136 -0.25 -14.61 -19.76
C SER A 136 0.87 -14.22 -18.80
N PRO A 137 0.57 -13.52 -17.69
CA PRO A 137 1.56 -13.23 -16.64
C PRO A 137 2.28 -14.48 -16.13
N SER A 138 1.54 -15.60 -16.04
CA SER A 138 2.09 -16.89 -15.63
C SER A 138 3.13 -17.44 -16.62
N TYR A 139 2.91 -17.30 -17.93
CA TYR A 139 3.90 -17.69 -18.94
C TYR A 139 5.17 -16.83 -18.84
N LEU A 140 5.01 -15.51 -18.68
CA LEU A 140 6.14 -14.59 -18.53
C LEU A 140 6.96 -14.92 -17.27
N ALA A 141 6.31 -15.15 -16.14
CA ALA A 141 6.97 -15.58 -14.91
C ALA A 141 7.73 -16.90 -15.08
N GLN A 142 7.16 -17.87 -15.81
CA GLN A 142 7.84 -19.13 -16.13
C GLN A 142 9.10 -18.88 -16.96
N ALA A 143 9.01 -18.08 -18.03
CA ALA A 143 10.14 -17.76 -18.89
C ALA A 143 11.26 -17.01 -18.12
N ILE A 144 10.92 -16.08 -17.22
CA ILE A 144 11.87 -15.35 -16.37
C ILE A 144 12.65 -16.30 -15.45
N VAL A 145 11.94 -17.21 -14.79
CA VAL A 145 12.50 -18.16 -13.82
C VAL A 145 13.34 -19.24 -14.52
N GLN A 146 12.89 -19.72 -15.69
CA GLN A 146 13.57 -20.76 -16.47
C GLN A 146 14.77 -20.23 -17.27
N GLU A 147 14.81 -18.95 -17.64
CA GLU A 147 15.97 -18.38 -18.32
C GLU A 147 17.23 -18.55 -17.47
N ASP A 148 18.26 -19.17 -18.04
CA ASP A 148 19.52 -19.43 -17.33
C ASP A 148 20.43 -18.21 -17.41
N ALA A 149 20.94 -17.90 -18.61
CA ALA A 149 22.01 -16.93 -18.82
C ALA A 149 21.63 -15.74 -19.73
N GLY A 150 20.44 -15.73 -20.31
CA GLY A 150 19.94 -14.65 -21.18
C GLY A 150 19.49 -13.41 -20.41
N GLU A 151 20.41 -12.65 -19.81
CA GLU A 151 20.09 -11.46 -19.01
C GLU A 151 19.27 -10.41 -19.77
N ALA A 152 19.56 -10.20 -21.06
CA ALA A 152 18.81 -9.27 -21.89
C ALA A 152 17.38 -9.76 -22.17
N ALA A 153 17.21 -11.07 -22.39
CA ALA A 153 15.88 -11.67 -22.54
C ALA A 153 15.07 -11.52 -21.24
N ARG A 154 15.70 -11.81 -20.10
CA ARG A 154 15.08 -11.68 -18.78
C ARG A 154 14.61 -10.25 -18.50
N GLU A 155 15.40 -9.25 -18.90
CA GLU A 155 15.03 -7.84 -18.74
C GLU A 155 13.75 -7.48 -19.53
N VAL A 156 13.66 -7.90 -20.79
CA VAL A 156 12.45 -7.69 -21.62
C VAL A 156 11.25 -8.44 -21.05
N LEU A 157 11.46 -9.67 -20.57
CA LEU A 157 10.39 -10.48 -19.97
C LEU A 157 9.88 -9.90 -18.66
N ILE A 158 10.77 -9.41 -17.78
CA ILE A 158 10.38 -8.72 -16.55
C ILE A 158 9.61 -7.45 -16.87
N ALA A 159 10.09 -6.65 -17.82
CA ALA A 159 9.38 -5.47 -18.27
C ALA A 159 7.97 -5.82 -18.73
N SER A 160 7.85 -6.84 -19.59
CA SER A 160 6.57 -7.34 -20.07
C SER A 160 5.69 -7.81 -18.91
N LEU A 161 6.20 -8.62 -17.96
CA LEU A 161 5.41 -9.11 -16.83
C LEU A 161 4.81 -7.96 -16.02
N LEU A 162 5.62 -6.96 -15.69
CA LEU A 162 5.20 -5.81 -14.91
C LEU A 162 4.15 -4.97 -15.65
N ASP A 163 4.23 -4.89 -16.98
CA ASP A 163 3.25 -4.17 -17.79
C ASP A 163 1.91 -4.93 -17.93
N HIS A 164 1.84 -6.21 -17.54
CA HIS A 164 0.63 -7.07 -17.65
C HIS A 164 -0.08 -7.36 -16.32
N VAL A 165 0.51 -6.97 -15.19
CA VAL A 165 -0.08 -7.20 -13.87
C VAL A 165 -0.65 -5.89 -13.33
N PRO A 166 -1.71 -5.95 -12.49
CA PRO A 166 -2.26 -4.75 -11.86
C PRO A 166 -1.35 -4.16 -10.77
N ASP A 167 -0.54 -5.00 -10.11
CA ASP A 167 0.28 -4.64 -8.96
C ASP A 167 1.51 -5.55 -8.80
N LEU A 168 2.43 -5.11 -7.93
CA LEU A 168 3.68 -5.83 -7.64
C LEU A 168 3.42 -7.17 -6.93
N ALA A 169 2.42 -7.25 -6.06
CA ALA A 169 2.06 -8.48 -5.37
C ALA A 169 1.68 -9.60 -6.36
N THR A 170 0.91 -9.27 -7.39
CA THR A 170 0.51 -10.20 -8.45
C THR A 170 1.72 -10.68 -9.26
N ALA A 171 2.67 -9.79 -9.57
CA ALA A 171 3.93 -10.20 -10.21
C ALA A 171 4.72 -11.18 -9.34
N PHE A 172 4.91 -10.87 -8.05
CA PHE A 172 5.65 -11.74 -7.13
C PHE A 172 4.92 -13.06 -6.87
N ARG A 173 3.58 -13.08 -6.86
CA ARG A 173 2.79 -14.31 -6.78
C ARG A 173 3.08 -15.25 -7.94
N HIS A 174 3.02 -14.74 -9.18
CA HIS A 174 3.35 -15.55 -10.37
C HIS A 174 4.81 -16.01 -10.39
N LEU A 175 5.74 -15.14 -10.00
CA LEU A 175 7.16 -15.51 -9.88
C LEU A 175 7.38 -16.59 -8.81
N ALA A 176 6.70 -16.49 -7.66
CA ALA A 176 6.79 -17.47 -6.59
C ALA A 176 6.22 -18.83 -7.02
N GLU A 177 5.03 -18.86 -7.62
CA GLU A 177 4.40 -20.07 -8.16
C GLU A 177 5.34 -20.78 -9.14
N ARG A 178 5.93 -20.03 -10.09
CA ARG A 178 6.83 -20.61 -11.11
C ARG A 178 8.22 -20.96 -10.57
N ALA A 179 8.73 -20.24 -9.59
CA ALA A 179 9.96 -20.60 -8.88
C ALA A 179 9.79 -21.89 -8.08
N ALA A 180 8.64 -22.08 -7.44
CA ALA A 180 8.33 -23.30 -6.70
C ALA A 180 8.23 -24.52 -7.63
N ALA A 181 7.62 -24.35 -8.80
CA ALA A 181 7.47 -25.40 -9.82
C ALA A 181 8.74 -25.65 -10.66
N LEU A 182 9.80 -24.85 -10.48
CA LEU A 182 11.03 -24.99 -11.27
C LEU A 182 11.68 -26.35 -10.99
N SER A 183 11.94 -27.14 -12.04
CA SER A 183 12.77 -28.34 -11.97
C SER A 183 14.17 -28.03 -12.52
N ILE A 184 15.21 -28.44 -11.80
CA ILE A 184 16.61 -28.27 -12.23
C ILE A 184 17.28 -29.64 -12.16
N ASP A 185 17.64 -30.16 -13.33
CA ASP A 185 18.36 -31.42 -13.48
C ASP A 185 19.87 -31.18 -13.46
N THR A 186 20.40 -30.79 -12.30
CA THR A 186 21.85 -30.62 -12.10
C THR A 186 22.27 -31.16 -10.73
N LYS A 187 23.53 -31.63 -10.61
CA LYS A 187 24.12 -32.10 -9.34
C LYS A 187 24.11 -31.04 -8.23
N ASP A 188 24.09 -29.76 -8.62
CA ASP A 188 24.01 -28.60 -7.72
C ASP A 188 22.78 -27.74 -8.04
N ALA A 189 21.60 -28.33 -7.87
CA ALA A 189 20.33 -27.65 -8.12
C ALA A 189 20.14 -26.44 -7.18
N ALA A 190 20.58 -26.56 -5.93
CA ALA A 190 20.46 -25.49 -4.93
C ALA A 190 21.27 -24.23 -5.32
N ALA A 191 22.55 -24.37 -5.72
CA ALA A 191 23.31 -23.21 -6.17
C ALA A 191 22.78 -22.62 -7.48
N THR A 192 22.20 -23.43 -8.36
CA THR A 192 21.55 -22.95 -9.58
C THR A 192 20.33 -22.09 -9.26
N ARG A 193 19.46 -22.51 -8.32
CA ARG A 193 18.33 -21.68 -7.85
C ARG A 193 18.79 -20.36 -7.23
N ALA A 194 19.80 -20.42 -6.36
CA ALA A 194 20.36 -19.24 -5.70
C ALA A 194 20.92 -18.23 -6.71
N ARG A 195 21.69 -18.70 -7.71
CA ARG A 195 22.21 -17.84 -8.78
C ARG A 195 21.09 -17.24 -9.64
N ARG A 196 20.00 -17.98 -9.88
CA ARG A 196 18.81 -17.47 -10.57
C ARG A 196 18.14 -16.35 -9.77
N LEU A 197 17.98 -16.50 -8.45
CA LEU A 197 17.47 -15.42 -7.60
C LEU A 197 18.31 -14.15 -7.75
N VAL A 198 19.64 -14.26 -7.67
CA VAL A 198 20.55 -13.12 -7.84
C VAL A 198 20.36 -12.44 -9.19
N ARG A 199 20.32 -13.20 -10.28
CA ARG A 199 20.14 -12.68 -11.65
C ARG A 199 18.76 -12.04 -11.85
N ILE A 200 17.70 -12.67 -11.35
CA ILE A 200 16.33 -12.13 -11.41
C ILE A 200 16.24 -10.83 -10.60
N ALA A 201 16.77 -10.81 -9.37
CA ALA A 201 16.78 -9.63 -8.51
C ALA A 201 17.53 -8.46 -9.15
N ALA A 202 18.68 -8.72 -9.78
CA ALA A 202 19.47 -7.69 -10.48
C ALA A 202 18.69 -6.97 -11.59
N LYS A 203 17.71 -7.65 -12.21
CA LYS A 203 16.85 -7.08 -13.25
C LYS A 203 15.53 -6.52 -12.71
N LEU A 204 14.96 -7.14 -11.68
CA LEU A 204 13.72 -6.67 -11.05
C LEU A 204 13.90 -5.35 -10.31
N ARG A 205 14.99 -5.15 -9.57
CA ARG A 205 15.22 -3.92 -8.78
C ARG A 205 15.11 -2.64 -9.61
N PRO A 206 15.89 -2.45 -10.71
CA PRO A 206 15.75 -1.25 -11.54
C PRO A 206 14.37 -1.15 -12.21
N ALA A 207 13.75 -2.28 -12.55
CA ALA A 207 12.41 -2.30 -13.16
C ALA A 207 11.31 -1.85 -12.18
N ILE A 208 11.43 -2.21 -10.89
CA ILE A 208 10.54 -1.76 -9.80
C ILE A 208 10.74 -0.28 -9.52
N ALA A 209 12.00 0.16 -9.44
CA ALA A 209 12.36 1.54 -9.14
C ALA A 209 11.83 2.57 -10.15
N THR A 210 11.66 2.15 -11.41
CA THR A 210 11.30 3.03 -12.54
C THR A 210 9.83 2.95 -12.95
N ARG A 211 9.07 1.99 -12.42
CA ARG A 211 7.65 1.82 -12.75
C ARG A 211 6.75 2.31 -11.62
N ASP A 212 5.63 2.88 -12.00
CA ASP A 212 4.56 3.27 -11.07
C ASP A 212 3.46 2.19 -11.07
N LEU A 213 3.72 1.11 -10.33
CA LEU A 213 2.82 -0.03 -10.14
C LEU A 213 2.47 -0.15 -8.67
N PRO A 214 1.19 -0.17 -8.25
CA PRO A 214 0.85 -0.26 -6.83
C PRO A 214 1.43 -1.52 -6.17
N ALA A 215 1.57 -1.50 -4.84
CA ALA A 215 2.13 -2.62 -4.09
C ALA A 215 1.26 -3.88 -4.20
N GLY A 216 -0.06 -3.74 -4.06
CA GLY A 216 -1.01 -4.86 -3.98
C GLY A 216 -1.05 -5.52 -2.59
N GLU A 217 -2.11 -6.28 -2.33
CA GLU A 217 -2.24 -7.07 -1.10
C GLU A 217 -1.29 -8.28 -1.10
N GLU A 218 -0.80 -8.69 0.07
CA GLU A 218 0.17 -9.79 0.21
C GLU A 218 1.51 -9.60 -0.54
N LEU A 219 1.96 -8.36 -0.82
CA LEU A 219 3.26 -8.14 -1.48
C LEU A 219 4.42 -8.80 -0.71
N GLY A 220 4.48 -8.58 0.60
CA GLY A 220 5.47 -9.17 1.51
C GLY A 220 5.49 -10.69 1.48
N PRO A 221 4.36 -11.35 1.81
CA PRO A 221 4.23 -12.80 1.74
C PRO A 221 4.60 -13.39 0.38
N ASN A 222 4.21 -12.75 -0.74
CA ASN A 222 4.55 -13.22 -2.07
C ASN A 222 6.05 -13.07 -2.40
N LEU A 223 6.70 -11.98 -1.96
CA LEU A 223 8.16 -11.85 -2.03
C LEU A 223 8.86 -12.92 -1.19
N ALA A 224 8.39 -13.19 0.03
CA ALA A 224 8.96 -14.21 0.90
C ALA A 224 8.82 -15.61 0.29
N ARG A 225 7.66 -15.94 -0.28
CA ARG A 225 7.42 -17.19 -1.04
C ARG A 225 8.38 -17.30 -2.23
N PHE A 226 8.56 -16.23 -3.00
CA PHE A 226 9.48 -16.20 -4.13
C PHE A 226 10.94 -16.43 -3.70
N ALA A 227 11.42 -15.71 -2.69
CA ALA A 227 12.76 -15.88 -2.15
C ALA A 227 12.98 -17.29 -1.62
N LYS A 228 12.04 -17.81 -0.82
CA LYS A 228 12.08 -19.16 -0.26
C LYS A 228 12.12 -20.25 -1.33
N ALA A 229 11.38 -20.09 -2.43
CA ALA A 229 11.37 -21.05 -3.54
C ALA A 229 12.73 -21.18 -4.26
N LEU A 230 13.55 -20.12 -4.22
CA LEU A 230 14.88 -20.11 -4.83
C LEU A 230 16.03 -20.27 -3.81
N MET A 231 15.77 -20.04 -2.53
CA MET A 231 16.70 -20.25 -1.42
C MET A 231 16.41 -21.60 -0.75
N ASN A 232 16.86 -22.68 -1.39
CA ASN A 232 16.73 -24.04 -0.85
C ASN A 232 17.64 -24.22 0.40
N ARG A 233 17.15 -24.95 1.41
CA ARG A 233 17.91 -25.35 2.61
C ARG A 233 19.19 -26.15 2.30
N GLU A 234 19.20 -26.87 1.18
CA GLU A 234 20.36 -27.63 0.71
C GLU A 234 21.49 -26.74 0.16
N LEU A 235 21.26 -25.43 0.01
CA LEU A 235 22.28 -24.51 -0.48
C LEU A 235 23.43 -24.38 0.53
N THR A 236 24.60 -24.87 0.11
CA THR A 236 25.84 -24.80 0.89
C THR A 236 26.78 -23.71 0.36
N GLY A 237 27.80 -23.37 1.15
CA GLY A 237 28.76 -22.31 0.82
C GLY A 237 28.32 -20.93 1.31
N ARG A 238 29.21 -20.25 2.04
CA ARG A 238 28.95 -18.89 2.55
C ARG A 238 28.69 -17.87 1.42
N PRO A 239 29.50 -17.80 0.34
CA PRO A 239 29.30 -16.78 -0.70
C PRO A 239 27.95 -16.90 -1.41
N LEU A 240 27.49 -18.12 -1.69
CA LEU A 240 26.20 -18.35 -2.35
C LEU A 240 25.02 -18.00 -1.44
N ARG A 241 25.07 -18.41 -0.17
CA ARG A 241 24.04 -18.04 0.81
C ARG A 241 23.98 -16.54 1.04
N SER A 242 25.13 -15.88 1.16
CA SER A 242 25.20 -14.43 1.30
C SER A 242 24.65 -13.71 0.07
N GLY A 243 25.07 -14.08 -1.14
CA GLY A 243 24.58 -13.45 -2.38
C GLY A 243 23.07 -13.64 -2.59
N ALA A 244 22.53 -14.82 -2.25
CA ALA A 244 21.09 -15.06 -2.33
C ALA A 244 20.29 -14.22 -1.32
N ALA A 245 20.77 -14.15 -0.06
CA ALA A 245 20.16 -13.31 0.97
C ALA A 245 20.23 -11.82 0.61
N GLU A 246 21.38 -11.36 0.11
CA GLU A 246 21.55 -9.97 -0.37
C GLU A 246 20.59 -9.65 -1.52
N ALA A 247 20.42 -10.57 -2.47
CA ALA A 247 19.46 -10.40 -3.57
C ALA A 247 18.00 -10.29 -3.07
N ALA A 248 17.60 -11.15 -2.13
CA ALA A 248 16.25 -11.12 -1.55
C ALA A 248 15.99 -9.86 -0.72
N LEU A 249 16.92 -9.49 0.16
CA LEU A 249 16.85 -8.28 0.97
C LEU A 249 16.94 -7.01 0.10
N GLY A 250 17.68 -7.07 -1.01
CA GLY A 250 17.80 -5.98 -1.96
C GLY A 250 16.48 -5.71 -2.69
N LEU A 251 15.71 -6.77 -2.99
CA LEU A 251 14.35 -6.63 -3.52
C LEU A 251 13.41 -6.01 -2.48
N LEU A 252 13.45 -6.47 -1.23
CA LEU A 252 12.68 -5.88 -0.14
C LEU A 252 12.97 -4.39 0.02
N TYR A 253 14.25 -4.02 0.09
CA TYR A 253 14.65 -2.63 0.24
C TYR A 253 14.14 -1.76 -0.92
N GLU A 254 14.24 -2.25 -2.15
CA GLU A 254 13.73 -1.53 -3.32
C GLU A 254 12.21 -1.37 -3.28
N LEU A 255 11.48 -2.40 -2.86
CA LEU A 255 10.02 -2.36 -2.74
C LEU A 255 9.56 -1.34 -1.70
N VAL A 256 10.14 -1.37 -0.50
CA VAL A 256 9.79 -0.42 0.58
C VAL A 256 10.13 1.00 0.17
N ARG A 257 11.30 1.21 -0.46
CA ARG A 257 11.71 2.53 -0.97
C ARG A 257 10.77 3.03 -2.07
N ALA A 258 10.40 2.19 -3.01
CA ALA A 258 9.56 2.56 -4.14
C ALA A 258 8.08 2.70 -3.73
N ARG A 259 7.64 2.01 -2.67
CA ARG A 259 6.25 1.96 -2.19
C ARG A 259 6.21 2.21 -0.69
N PHE A 260 6.24 3.48 -0.31
CA PHE A 260 6.18 3.86 1.10
C PHE A 260 4.92 3.33 1.82
N SER A 261 3.83 3.05 1.11
CA SER A 261 2.59 2.49 1.68
C SER A 261 2.77 1.16 2.41
N VAL A 262 3.84 0.42 2.15
CA VAL A 262 4.10 -0.89 2.79
C VAL A 262 5.10 -0.83 3.95
N VAL A 263 5.67 0.34 4.24
CA VAL A 263 6.74 0.49 5.26
C VAL A 263 6.26 0.16 6.68
N SER A 264 4.98 0.37 6.97
CA SER A 264 4.37 0.15 8.29
C SER A 264 3.72 -1.22 8.44
N ASP A 265 3.72 -2.04 7.40
CA ASP A 265 3.15 -3.38 7.44
C ASP A 265 4.23 -4.42 7.81
N PRO A 266 4.11 -5.14 8.94
CA PRO A 266 5.09 -6.15 9.34
C PRO A 266 5.22 -7.31 8.35
N GLU A 267 4.15 -7.67 7.63
CA GLU A 267 4.15 -8.82 6.70
C GLU A 267 5.04 -8.55 5.47
N THR A 268 5.20 -7.27 5.11
CA THR A 268 6.14 -6.81 4.09
C THR A 268 7.57 -7.30 4.33
N PHE A 269 7.96 -7.49 5.59
CA PHE A 269 9.34 -7.83 5.98
C PHE A 269 9.59 -9.32 6.22
N GLU A 270 8.64 -10.22 5.94
CA GLU A 270 8.79 -11.68 6.17
C GLU A 270 10.05 -12.28 5.52
N VAL A 271 10.50 -11.74 4.40
CA VAL A 271 11.71 -12.20 3.69
C VAL A 271 13.00 -12.03 4.51
N VAL A 272 12.99 -11.17 5.55
CA VAL A 272 14.09 -11.05 6.51
C VAL A 272 14.31 -12.36 7.26
N ASP A 273 13.23 -13.01 7.68
CA ASP A 273 13.32 -14.27 8.44
C ASP A 273 13.77 -15.43 7.53
N ILE A 274 13.35 -15.43 6.27
CA ILE A 274 13.84 -16.38 5.24
C ILE A 274 15.35 -16.22 5.05
N SER A 275 15.81 -14.99 4.86
CA SER A 275 17.23 -14.67 4.66
C SER A 275 18.08 -15.04 5.87
N ARG A 276 17.60 -14.72 7.08
CA ARG A 276 18.31 -15.04 8.32
C ARG A 276 18.41 -16.55 8.55
N THR A 277 17.31 -17.27 8.35
CA THR A 277 17.27 -18.74 8.48
C THR A 277 18.26 -19.40 7.52
N GLN A 278 18.34 -18.90 6.28
CA GLN A 278 19.25 -19.44 5.28
C GLN A 278 20.73 -19.26 5.66
N LEU A 279 21.07 -18.09 6.22
CA LEU A 279 22.43 -17.77 6.64
C LEU A 279 22.85 -18.59 7.87
N GLY A 280 21.92 -18.88 8.78
CA GLY A 280 22.18 -19.70 9.97
C GLY A 280 23.10 -19.03 11.01
N PHE A 281 23.32 -17.73 10.88
CA PHE A 281 24.17 -16.95 11.79
C PHE A 281 23.33 -16.15 12.79
N GLN A 282 23.89 -15.94 13.98
CA GLN A 282 23.29 -15.03 14.95
C GLN A 282 23.44 -13.56 14.51
N THR A 283 24.54 -13.24 13.83
CA THR A 283 24.87 -11.91 13.31
C THR A 283 24.91 -11.89 11.77
N TRP A 284 24.60 -10.73 11.18
CA TRP A 284 24.64 -10.58 9.73
C TRP A 284 26.08 -10.57 9.22
N PRO A 285 26.38 -11.26 8.09
CA PRO A 285 27.69 -11.17 7.45
C PRO A 285 28.02 -9.73 7.06
N SER A 286 29.30 -9.36 7.15
CA SER A 286 29.78 -8.01 6.86
C SER A 286 29.41 -7.52 5.46
N GLU A 287 29.30 -8.43 4.50
CA GLU A 287 28.98 -8.12 3.11
C GLU A 287 27.52 -7.64 2.91
N ILE A 288 26.61 -8.01 3.81
CA ILE A 288 25.17 -7.68 3.73
C ILE A 288 24.77 -6.66 4.81
N ASN A 289 25.62 -6.47 5.83
CA ASN A 289 25.29 -5.65 6.99
C ASN A 289 24.88 -4.22 6.61
N GLU A 290 25.51 -3.59 5.61
CA GLU A 290 25.11 -2.25 5.15
C GLU A 290 23.65 -2.22 4.66
N LEU A 291 23.26 -3.21 3.86
CA LEU A 291 21.89 -3.33 3.36
C LEU A 291 20.89 -3.58 4.51
N VAL A 292 21.26 -4.41 5.48
CA VAL A 292 20.45 -4.67 6.68
C VAL A 292 20.23 -3.39 7.49
N GLN A 293 21.27 -2.58 7.68
CA GLN A 293 21.16 -1.29 8.38
C GLN A 293 20.22 -0.32 7.64
N ARG A 294 20.25 -0.31 6.30
CA ARG A 294 19.32 0.48 5.48
C ARG A 294 17.88 0.01 5.63
N ILE A 295 17.63 -1.30 5.61
CA ILE A 295 16.29 -1.87 5.85
C ILE A 295 15.82 -1.53 7.27
N ALA A 296 16.68 -1.68 8.28
CA ALA A 296 16.34 -1.33 9.65
C ALA A 296 15.95 0.14 9.81
N SER A 297 16.61 1.04 9.07
CA SER A 297 16.25 2.47 9.05
C SER A 297 14.84 2.69 8.51
N GLN A 298 14.44 1.97 7.44
CA GLN A 298 13.07 2.01 6.92
C GLN A 298 12.04 1.45 7.90
N VAL A 299 12.36 0.35 8.60
CA VAL A 299 11.49 -0.21 9.65
C VAL A 299 11.29 0.79 10.80
N LEU A 300 12.36 1.48 11.22
CA LEU A 300 12.30 2.51 12.25
C LEU A 300 11.42 3.70 11.82
N GLU A 301 11.51 4.13 10.56
CA GLU A 301 10.59 5.13 9.98
C GLU A 301 9.13 4.64 10.00
N GLY A 302 8.89 3.37 9.65
CA GLY A 302 7.57 2.75 9.74
C GLY A 302 7.02 2.73 11.18
N ILE A 303 7.87 2.47 12.17
CA ILE A 303 7.49 2.53 13.60
C ILE A 303 7.17 3.97 14.02
N SER A 304 7.96 4.97 13.61
CA SER A 304 7.65 6.38 13.86
C SER A 304 6.30 6.77 13.26
N LEU A 305 5.99 6.30 12.05
CA LEU A 305 4.70 6.56 11.41
C LEU A 305 3.53 5.95 12.21
N LEU A 306 3.65 4.67 12.60
CA LEU A 306 2.64 4.00 13.45
C LEU A 306 2.46 4.73 14.77
N ALA A 307 3.56 5.16 15.41
CA ALA A 307 3.52 5.89 16.66
C ALA A 307 2.76 7.23 16.53
N ARG A 308 3.02 8.00 15.47
CA ARG A 308 2.28 9.25 15.18
C ARG A 308 0.79 9.03 14.94
N GLN A 309 0.41 7.85 14.46
CA GLN A 309 -0.99 7.44 14.27
C GLN A 309 -1.63 6.87 15.54
N GLY A 310 -0.86 6.71 16.64
CA GLY A 310 -1.34 6.07 17.86
C GLY A 310 -1.53 4.56 17.74
N VAL A 311 -0.92 3.93 16.72
CA VAL A 311 -1.00 2.48 16.47
C VAL A 311 0.23 1.79 17.08
N THR A 312 0.02 0.60 17.63
CA THR A 312 1.08 -0.21 18.24
C THR A 312 1.20 -1.56 17.52
N ASP A 313 2.42 -1.95 17.16
CA ASP A 313 2.73 -3.23 16.54
C ASP A 313 4.05 -3.85 17.05
N ASN A 314 3.93 -4.86 17.91
CA ASN A 314 5.09 -5.55 18.48
C ASN A 314 5.89 -6.39 17.47
N ARG A 315 5.31 -6.74 16.31
CA ARG A 315 6.02 -7.46 15.23
C ARG A 315 7.06 -6.54 14.60
N MET A 316 6.70 -5.28 14.32
CA MET A 316 7.62 -4.26 13.81
C MET A 316 8.79 -3.99 14.77
N ARG A 317 8.51 -3.88 16.07
CA ARG A 317 9.58 -3.75 17.08
C ARG A 317 10.52 -4.95 17.10
N SER A 318 9.94 -6.15 17.12
CA SER A 318 10.70 -7.39 17.12
C SER A 318 11.58 -7.51 15.87
N LEU A 319 11.11 -6.99 14.73
CA LEU A 319 11.87 -6.94 13.49
C LEU A 319 13.12 -6.06 13.60
N VAL A 320 13.05 -4.89 14.26
CA VAL A 320 14.24 -4.06 14.52
C VAL A 320 15.29 -4.85 15.29
N ASN A 321 14.88 -5.53 16.36
CA ASN A 321 15.80 -6.35 17.17
C ASN A 321 16.32 -7.57 16.38
N ARG A 322 15.54 -8.09 15.42
CA ARG A 322 16.03 -9.12 14.49
C ARG A 322 17.09 -8.57 13.53
N LEU A 323 16.93 -7.36 13.02
CA LEU A 323 17.85 -6.74 12.06
C LEU A 323 19.14 -6.23 12.72
N LEU A 324 19.02 -5.55 13.87
CA LEU A 324 20.13 -4.84 14.51
C LEU A 324 20.71 -5.53 15.75
N GLY A 325 20.03 -6.55 16.27
CA GLY A 325 20.28 -7.09 17.60
C GLY A 325 19.53 -6.31 18.69
N PRO A 326 19.29 -6.93 19.86
CA PRO A 326 18.45 -6.36 20.91
C PRO A 326 19.01 -5.04 21.48
N GLU A 327 20.31 -4.99 21.77
CA GLU A 327 20.92 -3.79 22.41
C GLU A 327 20.84 -2.55 21.51
N ILE A 328 21.26 -2.67 20.25
CA ILE A 328 21.25 -1.56 19.29
C ILE A 328 19.81 -1.21 18.89
N GLY A 329 18.96 -2.22 18.71
CA GLY A 329 17.57 -2.04 18.34
C GLY A 329 16.78 -1.30 19.43
N ASP A 330 16.87 -1.75 20.68
CA ASP A 330 16.20 -1.12 21.81
C ASP A 330 16.72 0.31 22.05
N ALA A 331 18.03 0.56 21.87
CA ALA A 331 18.60 1.90 21.97
C ALA A 331 18.01 2.86 20.90
N LYS A 332 17.89 2.41 19.64
CA LYS A 332 17.28 3.23 18.58
C LYS A 332 15.78 3.45 18.79
N LEU A 333 15.07 2.43 19.25
CA LEU A 333 13.64 2.53 19.59
C LEU A 333 13.40 3.53 20.73
N LYS A 334 14.23 3.50 21.77
CA LYS A 334 14.20 4.49 22.87
C LYS A 334 14.45 5.91 22.36
N ALA A 335 15.42 6.09 21.46
CA ALA A 335 15.70 7.40 20.87
C ALA A 335 14.49 7.96 20.09
N ILE A 336 13.71 7.12 19.40
CA ILE A 336 12.46 7.56 18.74
C ILE A 336 11.45 8.05 19.77
N ALA A 337 11.24 7.29 20.85
CA ALA A 337 10.30 7.68 21.91
C ALA A 337 10.65 9.02 22.59
N GLU A 338 11.95 9.34 22.67
CA GLU A 338 12.45 10.60 23.24
C GLU A 338 12.42 11.78 22.25
N ALA A 339 12.62 11.51 20.96
CA ALA A 339 12.75 12.54 19.93
C ALA A 339 11.43 12.98 19.29
N GLU A 340 10.41 12.12 19.25
CA GLU A 340 9.14 12.39 18.57
C GLU A 340 8.19 13.24 19.44
N PRO A 341 7.89 14.50 19.04
CA PRO A 341 7.00 15.36 19.79
C PRO A 341 5.54 14.91 19.66
N GLY A 342 4.76 15.07 20.73
CA GLY A 342 3.31 14.84 20.71
C GLY A 342 2.86 13.38 20.85
N LEU A 343 3.77 12.43 21.09
CA LEU A 343 3.39 11.07 21.43
C LEU A 343 2.71 11.02 22.81
N THR A 344 1.63 10.24 22.93
CA THR A 344 1.03 9.99 24.24
C THR A 344 1.99 9.15 25.10
N PRO A 345 1.93 9.24 26.45
CA PRO A 345 2.78 8.44 27.33
C PRO A 345 2.66 6.93 27.04
N GLN A 346 1.48 6.48 26.62
CA GLN A 346 1.24 5.09 26.25
C GLN A 346 2.02 4.67 25.00
N ILE A 347 1.98 5.49 23.96
CA ILE A 347 2.68 5.21 22.70
C ILE A 347 4.18 5.36 22.88
N ALA A 348 4.65 6.41 23.55
CA ALA A 348 6.07 6.59 23.85
C ALA A 348 6.64 5.40 24.66
N SER A 349 5.90 4.92 25.67
CA SER A 349 6.30 3.73 26.44
C SER A 349 6.29 2.46 25.60
N TRP A 350 5.32 2.30 24.70
CA TRP A 350 5.32 1.18 23.74
C TRP A 350 6.50 1.26 22.75
N VAL A 351 6.82 2.44 22.21
CA VAL A 351 7.98 2.66 21.33
C VAL A 351 9.29 2.47 22.09
N ALA A 352 9.36 2.72 23.40
CA ALA A 352 10.58 2.44 24.16
C ALA A 352 10.68 0.94 24.53
N THR A 353 9.61 0.34 25.02
CA THR A 353 9.68 -0.94 25.77
C THR A 353 8.83 -2.08 25.19
N GLY A 354 7.98 -1.80 24.21
CA GLY A 354 7.01 -2.77 23.65
C GLY A 354 5.85 -3.09 24.57
N ARG A 355 5.71 -2.36 25.68
CA ARG A 355 4.63 -2.50 26.64
C ARG A 355 3.89 -1.18 26.73
N ALA A 356 2.56 -1.24 26.79
CA ALA A 356 1.81 -0.11 27.31
C ALA A 356 2.26 0.11 28.76
N PRO A 357 2.38 1.37 29.24
CA PRO A 357 2.61 1.59 30.65
C PRO A 357 1.49 0.88 31.40
N THR A 358 1.85 0.05 32.38
CA THR A 358 0.91 -0.24 33.45
C THR A 358 0.45 1.10 33.96
N ARG A 359 -0.84 1.42 33.77
CA ARG A 359 -1.47 2.61 34.36
C ARG A 359 -0.87 2.75 35.77
N PRO A 360 -0.28 3.91 36.13
CA PRO A 360 -0.06 4.17 37.54
C PRO A 360 -1.38 3.83 38.23
N LYS A 361 -1.34 3.03 39.31
CA LYS A 361 -2.52 2.87 40.16
C LYS A 361 -2.95 4.29 40.51
N GLU A 362 -4.03 4.77 39.88
CA GLU A 362 -4.64 6.02 40.26
C GLU A 362 -4.95 5.87 41.74
N ASP A 363 -4.39 6.77 42.55
CA ASP A 363 -4.72 6.83 43.96
C ASP A 363 -6.24 7.09 44.01
N PRO A 364 -7.06 6.12 44.48
CA PRO A 364 -8.50 6.24 44.43
C PRO A 364 -9.02 7.48 45.17
N LEU A 365 -8.22 8.03 46.09
CA LEU A 365 -8.51 9.28 46.79
C LEU A 365 -8.28 10.51 45.92
N ALA A 366 -7.23 10.51 45.09
CA ALA A 366 -6.96 11.61 44.15
C ALA A 366 -7.99 11.63 43.02
N ALA A 367 -8.39 10.45 42.52
CA ALA A 367 -9.44 10.32 41.51
C ALA A 367 -10.81 10.79 42.06
N GLU A 368 -11.17 10.43 43.30
CA GLU A 368 -12.41 10.89 43.93
C GLU A 368 -12.40 12.40 44.21
N SER A 369 -11.25 12.98 44.58
CA SER A 369 -11.12 14.43 44.77
C SER A 369 -11.41 15.21 43.49
N VAL A 370 -10.86 14.77 42.35
CA VAL A 370 -11.13 15.39 41.05
C VAL A 370 -12.60 15.21 40.66
N LEU A 371 -13.18 14.04 40.91
CA LEU A 371 -14.60 13.78 40.63
C LEU A 371 -15.55 14.63 41.49
N LEU A 372 -15.17 14.98 42.72
CA LEU A 372 -15.92 15.90 43.58
C LEU A 372 -15.92 17.33 43.05
N GLU A 373 -14.79 17.80 42.50
CA GLU A 373 -14.73 19.11 41.84
C GLU A 373 -15.64 19.16 40.61
N PHE A 374 -15.68 18.07 39.82
CA PHE A 374 -16.60 17.96 38.68
C PHE A 374 -18.07 17.93 39.09
N ASP A 375 -18.41 17.35 40.24
CA ASP A 375 -19.80 17.34 40.73
C ASP A 375 -20.33 18.77 40.96
N ALA A 376 -19.50 19.70 41.43
CA ALA A 376 -19.88 21.11 41.61
C ALA A 376 -20.15 21.81 40.26
N VAL A 377 -19.35 21.50 39.23
CA VAL A 377 -19.57 22.02 37.87
C VAL A 377 -20.86 21.45 37.27
N ILE A 378 -21.11 20.15 37.42
CA ILE A 378 -22.35 19.50 36.97
C ILE A 378 -23.55 20.09 37.71
N ALA A 379 -23.46 20.30 39.02
CA ALA A 379 -24.51 20.92 39.83
C ALA A 379 -24.86 22.33 39.34
N THR A 380 -23.85 23.13 38.97
CA THR A 380 -24.06 24.47 38.41
C THR A 380 -24.81 24.39 37.08
N MET A 381 -24.38 23.50 36.17
CA MET A 381 -25.08 23.28 34.90
C MET A 381 -26.52 22.81 35.11
N MET A 382 -26.79 21.95 36.11
CA MET A 382 -28.14 21.46 36.44
C MET A 382 -29.07 22.60 36.86
N ARG A 383 -28.53 23.64 37.48
CA ARG A 383 -29.26 24.84 37.87
C ARG A 383 -29.50 25.77 36.68
N GLU A 384 -28.47 25.99 35.86
CA GLU A 384 -28.52 26.88 34.69
C GLU A 384 -29.40 26.35 33.55
N ILE A 385 -29.58 25.03 33.42
CA ILE A 385 -30.44 24.47 32.38
C ILE A 385 -31.93 24.74 32.64
N ILE A 386 -32.34 25.00 33.88
CA ILE A 386 -33.76 25.25 34.24
C ILE A 386 -34.33 26.46 33.48
N PRO A 387 -33.76 27.68 33.60
CA PRO A 387 -34.28 28.84 32.87
C PRO A 387 -34.17 28.67 31.35
N LEU A 388 -33.10 28.03 30.86
CA LEU A 388 -32.93 27.74 29.43
C LEU A 388 -34.02 26.81 28.89
N ARG A 389 -34.39 25.78 29.66
CA ARG A 389 -35.47 24.85 29.31
C ARG A 389 -36.82 25.56 29.30
N MET A 390 -37.09 26.44 30.27
CA MET A 390 -38.33 27.24 30.28
C MET A 390 -38.39 28.19 29.07
N MET A 391 -37.27 28.83 28.72
CA MET A 391 -37.20 29.72 27.56
C MET A 391 -37.35 28.95 26.24
N ALA A 392 -36.74 27.77 26.12
CA ALA A 392 -36.89 26.88 24.96
C ALA A 392 -38.34 26.39 24.80
N ALA A 393 -39.01 26.04 25.90
CA ALA A 393 -40.44 25.67 25.88
C ALA A 393 -41.31 26.83 25.41
N ARG A 394 -41.12 28.06 25.94
CA ARG A 394 -41.84 29.25 25.44
C ARG A 394 -41.57 29.55 23.97
N LEU A 395 -40.33 29.40 23.52
CA LEU A 395 -39.98 29.56 22.11
C LEU A 395 -40.75 28.56 21.24
N GLN A 396 -40.87 27.30 21.68
CA GLN A 396 -41.63 26.26 20.95
C GLN A 396 -43.14 26.47 20.99
N ASP A 397 -43.70 26.81 22.16
CA ASP A 397 -45.14 26.79 22.38
C ASP A 397 -45.82 28.11 22.01
N GLU A 398 -45.14 29.25 22.21
CA GLU A 398 -45.73 30.58 22.01
C GLU A 398 -45.24 31.27 20.73
N ILE A 399 -43.95 31.17 20.41
CA ILE A 399 -43.30 31.94 19.33
C ILE A 399 -43.26 31.17 18.02
N ALA A 400 -42.97 29.86 18.05
CA ALA A 400 -42.89 29.04 16.86
C ALA A 400 -44.19 29.04 16.00
N PRO A 401 -45.40 28.96 16.59
CA PRO A 401 -46.65 29.03 15.81
C PRO A 401 -46.84 30.38 15.10
N GLN A 402 -46.37 31.48 15.70
CA GLN A 402 -46.45 32.82 15.11
C GLN A 402 -45.44 32.99 13.96
N MET A 403 -44.23 32.46 14.15
CA MET A 403 -43.16 32.49 13.15
C MET A 403 -43.45 31.62 11.92
N GLU A 404 -44.24 30.56 12.07
CA GLU A 404 -44.68 29.72 10.95
C GLU A 404 -45.49 30.50 9.90
N VAL A 405 -46.20 31.55 10.31
CA VAL A 405 -47.00 32.41 9.42
C VAL A 405 -46.16 33.53 8.81
N ILE A 406 -45.16 34.06 9.54
CA ILE A 406 -44.43 35.28 9.18
C ILE A 406 -43.12 34.98 8.43
N ASP A 407 -42.31 34.03 8.91
CA ASP A 407 -41.03 33.66 8.32
C ASP A 407 -40.67 32.18 8.61
N PRO A 408 -41.06 31.26 7.70
CA PRO A 408 -40.77 29.83 7.83
C PRO A 408 -39.28 29.47 7.85
N ALA A 409 -38.38 30.33 7.32
CA ALA A 409 -36.95 30.04 7.32
C ALA A 409 -36.36 30.15 8.74
N SER A 410 -36.72 31.21 9.47
CA SER A 410 -36.30 31.44 10.85
C SER A 410 -36.91 30.43 11.83
N LEU A 411 -38.07 29.84 11.52
CA LEU A 411 -38.69 28.76 12.30
C LEU A 411 -37.77 27.54 12.43
N THR A 412 -37.02 27.21 11.39
CA THR A 412 -36.09 26.06 11.39
C THR A 412 -34.93 26.29 12.36
N ILE A 413 -34.40 27.52 12.42
CA ILE A 413 -33.33 27.92 13.35
C ILE A 413 -33.85 27.83 14.79
N LEU A 414 -35.05 28.38 15.05
CA LEU A 414 -35.67 28.36 16.38
C LEU A 414 -35.90 26.92 16.87
N ARG A 415 -36.47 26.04 16.03
CA ARG A 415 -36.66 24.61 16.36
C ARG A 415 -35.34 23.90 16.65
N THR A 416 -34.28 24.24 15.91
CA THR A 416 -32.93 23.68 16.12
C THR A 416 -32.35 24.07 17.48
N ILE A 417 -32.50 25.34 17.88
CA ILE A 417 -32.04 25.83 19.18
C ILE A 417 -32.80 25.14 20.31
N ALA A 418 -34.14 25.10 20.24
CA ALA A 418 -34.96 24.49 21.28
C ALA A 418 -34.66 22.98 21.44
N PHE A 419 -34.49 22.27 20.33
CA PHE A 419 -34.09 20.86 20.35
C PHE A 419 -32.66 20.66 20.89
N GLY A 420 -31.74 21.59 20.61
CA GLY A 420 -30.40 21.59 21.18
C GLY A 420 -30.42 21.70 22.71
N VAL A 421 -31.26 22.58 23.26
CA VAL A 421 -31.45 22.72 24.71
C VAL A 421 -32.06 21.46 25.33
N GLN A 422 -33.06 20.84 24.70
CA GLN A 422 -33.64 19.56 25.17
C GLN A 422 -32.59 18.45 25.22
N LYS A 423 -31.78 18.27 24.16
CA LYS A 423 -30.68 17.30 24.14
C LYS A 423 -29.63 17.55 25.21
N LEU A 424 -29.36 18.82 25.52
CA LEU A 424 -28.42 19.19 26.58
C LEU A 424 -28.99 18.83 27.96
N ASP A 425 -30.28 19.10 28.23
CA ASP A 425 -30.96 18.67 29.46
C ASP A 425 -30.94 17.14 29.62
N GLU A 426 -31.24 16.38 28.56
CA GLU A 426 -31.20 14.91 28.60
C GLU A 426 -29.81 14.36 28.93
N ARG A 427 -28.75 14.89 28.29
CA ARG A 427 -27.37 14.49 28.56
C ARG A 427 -26.93 14.85 29.97
N LEU A 428 -27.32 16.03 30.44
CA LEU A 428 -27.03 16.48 31.80
C LEU A 428 -27.75 15.62 32.84
N ARG A 429 -29.02 15.23 32.60
CA ARG A 429 -29.74 14.25 33.41
C ARG A 429 -29.02 12.91 33.48
N LEU A 430 -28.52 12.41 32.35
CA LEU A 430 -27.76 11.15 32.31
C LEU A 430 -26.44 11.22 33.11
N ILE A 431 -25.72 12.33 33.01
CA ILE A 431 -24.47 12.54 33.77
C ILE A 431 -24.79 12.66 35.27
N SER A 432 -25.80 13.47 35.62
CA SER A 432 -26.24 13.65 37.01
C SER A 432 -26.72 12.34 37.66
N SER A 433 -27.46 11.50 36.93
CA SER A 433 -27.92 10.21 37.45
C SER A 433 -26.78 9.23 37.72
N ARG A 434 -25.74 9.24 36.88
CA ARG A 434 -24.54 8.40 37.08
C ARG A 434 -23.71 8.85 38.28
N ARG A 435 -23.80 10.12 38.65
CA ARG A 435 -23.15 10.71 39.83
C ARG A 435 -24.07 10.79 41.05
N SER A 436 -25.29 10.26 40.95
CA SER A 436 -26.32 10.32 42.00
C SER A 436 -26.63 11.75 42.49
N LEU A 437 -26.54 12.73 41.59
CA LEU A 437 -26.87 14.13 41.87
C LEU A 437 -28.37 14.37 41.68
N LYS A 438 -28.98 15.10 42.60
CA LYS A 438 -30.40 15.46 42.57
C LYS A 438 -30.60 16.90 43.01
N MET A 439 -31.57 17.57 42.40
CA MET A 439 -32.02 18.89 42.85
C MET A 439 -33.07 18.75 43.95
N ARG A 440 -33.04 19.64 44.95
CA ARG A 440 -34.01 19.73 46.03
C ARG A 440 -34.47 21.18 46.24
N GLY A 441 -35.76 21.34 46.50
CA GLY A 441 -36.44 22.65 46.60
C GLY A 441 -36.98 23.12 45.25
N GLU A 442 -38.10 23.85 45.27
CA GLU A 442 -38.66 24.50 44.10
C GLU A 442 -38.44 26.02 44.17
N VAL A 443 -38.29 26.67 43.01
CA VAL A 443 -38.12 28.12 42.95
C VAL A 443 -39.42 28.79 43.41
N GLY A 444 -39.30 29.67 44.41
CA GLY A 444 -40.42 30.37 45.03
C GLY A 444 -40.86 29.79 46.38
N ASP A 445 -40.38 28.60 46.76
CA ASP A 445 -40.70 28.00 48.05
C ASP A 445 -40.16 28.85 49.21
N ILE A 446 -40.95 29.00 50.28
CA ILE A 446 -40.53 29.65 51.52
C ILE A 446 -40.16 28.57 52.53
N VAL A 447 -38.89 28.57 52.96
CA VAL A 447 -38.32 27.56 53.85
C VAL A 447 -37.57 28.22 55.03
N GLU A 448 -37.36 27.48 56.11
CA GLU A 448 -36.53 27.95 57.23
C GLU A 448 -35.05 27.95 56.82
N TYR A 449 -34.35 29.04 57.14
CA TYR A 449 -32.96 29.20 56.74
C TYR A 449 -32.03 28.19 57.44
N SER A 450 -31.28 27.41 56.65
CA SER A 450 -30.22 26.53 57.12
C SER A 450 -28.87 26.91 56.50
N PRO A 451 -27.83 27.23 57.30
CA PRO A 451 -26.50 27.55 56.79
C PRO A 451 -25.84 26.41 55.99
N THR A 452 -26.27 25.16 56.18
CA THR A 452 -25.74 24.01 55.43
C THR A 452 -26.37 23.86 54.05
N GLU A 453 -27.58 24.36 53.86
CA GLU A 453 -28.38 24.17 52.62
C GLU A 453 -28.51 25.46 51.80
N HIS A 454 -28.41 26.63 52.43
CA HIS A 454 -28.63 27.93 51.81
C HIS A 454 -27.37 28.78 51.78
N GLU A 455 -27.16 29.48 50.68
CA GLU A 455 -26.10 30.46 50.53
C GLU A 455 -26.47 31.74 51.28
N GLN A 456 -25.56 32.21 52.14
CA GLN A 456 -25.77 33.42 52.91
C GLN A 456 -25.40 34.64 52.08
N THR A 457 -26.34 35.56 51.94
CA THR A 457 -26.15 36.86 51.31
C THR A 457 -26.31 37.97 52.35
N PRO A 458 -25.84 39.20 52.09
CA PRO A 458 -26.07 40.34 52.99
C PRO A 458 -27.57 40.58 53.28
N GLU A 459 -28.44 40.25 52.32
CA GLU A 459 -29.89 40.45 52.38
C GLU A 459 -30.63 39.37 53.21
N THR A 460 -30.02 38.20 53.38
CA THR A 460 -30.60 37.06 54.13
C THR A 460 -30.05 36.97 55.57
N LEU A 461 -29.20 37.92 55.96
CA LEU A 461 -28.56 37.96 57.27
C LEU A 461 -29.60 38.19 58.38
N GLY A 462 -29.80 37.20 59.25
CA GLY A 462 -30.79 37.26 60.33
C GLY A 462 -32.23 36.91 59.91
N ALA A 463 -32.46 36.59 58.63
CA ALA A 463 -33.76 36.11 58.16
C ALA A 463 -34.01 34.67 58.63
N ARG A 464 -35.16 34.44 59.27
CA ARG A 464 -35.58 33.09 59.69
C ARG A 464 -36.20 32.30 58.53
N LEU A 465 -36.97 32.99 57.69
CA LEU A 465 -37.62 32.42 56.51
C LEU A 465 -36.98 33.04 55.27
N VAL A 466 -36.67 32.20 54.30
CA VAL A 466 -36.05 32.58 53.04
C VAL A 466 -36.81 31.94 51.88
N ARG A 467 -36.87 32.65 50.75
CA ARG A 467 -37.49 32.20 49.52
C ARG A 467 -36.43 31.64 48.58
N ILE A 468 -36.64 30.43 48.06
CA ILE A 468 -35.69 29.79 47.14
C ILE A 468 -35.71 30.50 45.79
N ARG A 469 -34.55 31.06 45.39
CA ARG A 469 -34.34 31.64 44.06
C ARG A 469 -33.82 30.59 43.08
N SER A 470 -32.91 29.75 43.55
CA SER A 470 -32.34 28.64 42.78
C SER A 470 -32.21 27.41 43.68
N PRO A 471 -32.64 26.21 43.21
CA PRO A 471 -32.65 25.01 44.04
C PRO A 471 -31.23 24.55 44.42
N LEU A 472 -31.14 23.79 45.51
CA LEU A 472 -29.89 23.16 45.93
C LEU A 472 -29.65 21.87 45.14
N VAL A 473 -28.38 21.45 45.04
CA VAL A 473 -27.99 20.15 44.46
C VAL A 473 -27.29 19.32 45.53
N GLU A 474 -27.78 18.10 45.72
CA GLU A 474 -27.22 17.15 46.66
C GLU A 474 -26.81 15.84 45.97
N ARG A 475 -25.78 15.20 46.52
CA ARG A 475 -25.33 13.88 46.12
C ARG A 475 -25.86 12.85 47.11
N SER A 476 -26.69 11.93 46.62
CA SER A 476 -27.14 10.78 47.39
C SER A 476 -26.11 9.65 47.28
N SER A 477 -25.51 9.23 48.40
CA SER A 477 -24.67 8.02 48.44
C SER A 477 -25.42 6.90 49.17
N MET A 478 -25.29 5.66 48.68
CA MET A 478 -26.01 4.50 49.22
C MET A 478 -25.72 4.32 50.72
N GLY A 479 -26.73 4.56 51.57
CA GLY A 479 -26.65 4.35 53.02
C GLY A 479 -26.03 5.50 53.83
N LEU A 480 -25.68 6.64 53.22
CA LEU A 480 -25.16 7.83 53.91
C LEU A 480 -26.10 9.02 53.74
N SER A 481 -26.04 9.96 54.69
CA SER A 481 -26.76 11.22 54.59
C SER A 481 -26.36 11.97 53.31
N PRO A 482 -27.31 12.54 52.56
CA PRO A 482 -27.02 13.28 51.33
C PRO A 482 -26.06 14.43 51.63
N THR A 483 -25.08 14.62 50.73
CA THR A 483 -24.09 15.70 50.84
C THR A 483 -24.50 16.83 49.91
N VAL A 484 -24.60 18.05 50.45
CA VAL A 484 -24.86 19.24 49.64
C VAL A 484 -23.63 19.53 48.78
N VAL A 485 -23.80 19.49 47.46
CA VAL A 485 -22.75 19.79 46.46
C VAL A 485 -22.81 21.26 46.06
N LEU A 486 -24.03 21.81 45.95
CA LEU A 486 -24.28 23.22 45.68
C LEU A 486 -25.45 23.68 46.54
N LYS A 487 -25.28 24.77 47.29
CA LYS A 487 -26.33 25.35 48.13
C LYS A 487 -27.39 26.04 47.29
N ALA A 488 -28.59 26.14 47.84
CA ALA A 488 -29.65 26.94 47.25
C ALA A 488 -29.33 28.43 47.39
N GLU A 489 -29.60 29.19 46.33
CA GLU A 489 -29.62 30.66 46.40
C GLU A 489 -31.00 31.08 46.91
N VAL A 490 -31.02 31.98 47.88
CA VAL A 490 -32.25 32.37 48.57
C VAL A 490 -32.29 33.87 48.80
N ASP A 491 -33.51 34.42 48.82
CA ASP A 491 -33.82 35.81 49.16
C ASP A 491 -34.61 35.87 50.48
N PRO A 492 -34.62 36.98 51.24
CA PRO A 492 -35.50 37.10 52.40
C PRO A 492 -36.98 36.98 51.99
N ALA A 493 -37.75 36.18 52.75
CA ALA A 493 -39.13 35.80 52.40
C ALA A 493 -40.18 36.89 52.61
#